data_AF-A0A2M9P1W1-F1
#
_entry.id   AF-A0A2M9P1W1-F1
#
_cell.length_a   1.000
_cell.length_b   1.000
_cell.length_c   1.000
_cell.angle_alpha   90.00
_cell.angle_beta   90.00
_cell.angle_gamma   90.00
#
_symmetry.space_group_name_H-M   'P 1'
#
loop_
_entity.id
_entity.type
_entity.pdbx_description
1 polymer ?
#
loop_
_entity_poly.entity_id
_entity_poly.type
_entity_poly.pdbx_seq_one_letter_code
_entity_poly.pdbx_strand_id
1 'polypeptide(L)'
;MITLSSVDELRATEAALWKIKYSYPELFNKLFHVVALTRTLQFKYHFMGTLLMDENYNEYTPEFVTPSVIDLYKEEVQKLKNDPDFHILLQIFTNSKNIGYAKISMLVLGKSPESLLGASTIK
;
A
#
# COMPACT_ATOMS: atom_id res chain seq x y z
N MET A 1 19.70 13.25 7.92
CA MET A 1 19.12 14.37 7.14
C MET A 1 17.81 13.85 6.55
N ILE A 2 16.73 13.92 7.32
CA ILE A 2 15.39 13.47 6.94
C ILE A 2 14.54 14.71 7.21
N THR A 3 13.84 15.30 6.24
CA THR A 3 12.67 16.19 6.51
C THR A 3 12.04 16.94 5.33
N LEU A 4 12.62 16.98 4.12
CA LEU A 4 11.95 17.65 2.98
C LEU A 4 11.52 16.68 1.88
N SER A 5 12.42 15.81 1.41
CA SER A 5 12.13 14.86 0.32
C SER A 5 11.00 13.91 0.68
N SER A 6 11.02 13.30 1.86
CA SER A 6 9.94 12.36 2.23
C SER A 6 8.56 13.00 2.33
N VAL A 7 8.46 14.30 2.67
CA VAL A 7 7.18 15.03 2.73
C VAL A 7 6.68 15.32 1.32
N ASP A 8 7.57 15.78 0.45
CA ASP A 8 7.26 16.05 -0.94
C ASP A 8 6.88 14.75 -1.68
N GLU A 9 7.61 13.66 -1.44
CA GLU A 9 7.29 12.32 -1.92
C GLU A 9 5.93 11.82 -1.39
N LEU A 10 5.63 12.04 -0.10
CA LEU A 10 4.33 11.72 0.51
C LEU A 10 3.18 12.47 -0.18
N ARG A 11 3.36 13.78 -0.43
CA ARG A 11 2.36 14.62 -1.10
C ARG A 11 2.23 14.25 -2.58
N ALA A 12 3.33 13.97 -3.26
CA ALA A 12 3.33 13.49 -4.65
C ALA A 12 2.61 12.13 -4.76
N THR A 13 2.84 11.24 -3.81
CA THR A 13 2.14 9.95 -3.72
C THR A 13 0.64 10.15 -3.48
N GLU A 14 0.26 11.02 -2.55
CA GLU A 14 -1.15 11.34 -2.28
C GLU A 14 -1.83 11.92 -3.53
N ALA A 15 -1.18 12.87 -4.21
CA ALA A 15 -1.70 13.46 -5.44
C ALA A 15 -1.86 12.40 -6.55
N ALA A 16 -0.91 11.48 -6.69
CA ALA A 16 -0.98 10.38 -7.65
C ALA A 16 -2.12 9.41 -7.30
N LEU A 17 -2.29 9.06 -6.02
CA LEU A 17 -3.42 8.24 -5.54
C LEU A 17 -4.76 8.93 -5.78
N TRP A 18 -4.86 10.24 -5.56
CA TRP A 18 -6.07 10.99 -5.84
C TRP A 18 -6.38 11.01 -7.34
N LYS A 19 -5.37 11.18 -8.18
CA LYS A 19 -5.53 11.10 -9.63
C LYS A 19 -6.10 9.74 -10.05
N ILE A 20 -5.60 8.63 -9.49
CA ILE A 20 -6.20 7.30 -9.71
C ILE A 20 -7.63 7.24 -9.16
N LYS A 21 -7.90 7.78 -7.96
CA LYS A 21 -9.26 7.77 -7.40
C LYS A 21 -10.29 8.43 -8.32
N TYR A 22 -9.91 9.49 -9.04
CA TYR A 22 -10.79 10.18 -9.99
C TYR A 22 -10.79 9.55 -11.39
N SER A 23 -9.65 9.11 -11.91
CA SER A 23 -9.55 8.52 -13.25
C SER A 23 -9.97 7.05 -13.29
N TYR A 24 -9.70 6.29 -12.23
CA TYR A 24 -9.92 4.85 -12.10
C TYR A 24 -10.48 4.52 -10.70
N PRO A 25 -11.74 4.94 -10.42
CA PRO A 25 -12.36 4.71 -9.11
C PRO A 25 -12.45 3.23 -8.75
N GLU A 26 -12.63 2.33 -9.73
CA GLU A 26 -12.68 0.89 -9.51
C GLU A 26 -11.33 0.31 -9.06
N LEU A 27 -10.23 0.72 -9.72
CA LEU A 27 -8.88 0.33 -9.34
C LEU A 27 -8.53 0.81 -7.94
N PHE A 28 -8.85 2.08 -7.64
CA PHE A 28 -8.64 2.64 -6.30
C PHE A 28 -9.47 1.90 -5.25
N ASN A 29 -10.72 1.54 -5.57
CA ASN A 29 -11.57 0.79 -4.66
C ASN A 29 -11.00 -0.61 -4.38
N LYS A 30 -10.52 -1.33 -5.40
CA LYS A 30 -9.83 -2.63 -5.22
C LYS A 30 -8.59 -2.49 -4.34
N LEU A 31 -7.78 -1.45 -4.55
CA LEU A 31 -6.63 -1.17 -3.69
C LEU A 31 -7.05 -0.92 -2.24
N PHE A 32 -8.07 -0.08 -2.05
CA PHE A 32 -8.62 0.21 -0.73
C PHE A 32 -9.11 -1.06 -0.04
N HIS A 33 -9.79 -1.96 -0.77
CA HIS A 33 -10.20 -3.27 -0.24
C HIS A 33 -9.00 -4.11 0.21
N VAL A 34 -7.95 -4.23 -0.60
CA VAL A 34 -6.72 -4.96 -0.23
C VAL A 34 -6.06 -4.35 1.00
N VAL A 35 -5.95 -3.02 1.06
CA VAL A 35 -5.35 -2.32 2.20
C VAL A 35 -6.19 -2.48 3.48
N ALA A 36 -7.52 -2.37 3.36
CA ALA A 36 -8.44 -2.58 4.47
C ALA A 36 -8.40 -4.04 4.95
N LEU A 37 -8.34 -5.00 4.04
CA LEU A 37 -8.19 -6.43 4.34
C LEU A 37 -6.86 -6.71 5.06
N THR A 38 -5.76 -6.15 4.56
CA THR A 38 -4.43 -6.21 5.23
C THR A 38 -4.52 -5.73 6.68
N ARG A 39 -5.25 -4.63 6.90
CA ARG A 39 -5.46 -4.08 8.26
C ARG A 39 -6.34 -4.98 9.13
N THR A 40 -7.43 -5.52 8.59
CA THR A 40 -8.34 -6.43 9.31
C THR A 40 -7.65 -7.73 9.71
N LEU A 41 -6.81 -8.28 8.83
CA LEU A 41 -6.01 -9.48 9.08
C LEU A 41 -4.77 -9.19 9.95
N GLN A 42 -4.54 -7.93 10.33
CA GLN A 42 -3.36 -7.45 11.04
C GLN A 42 -2.03 -7.85 10.36
N PHE A 43 -2.03 -7.93 9.03
CA PHE A 43 -0.83 -8.22 8.26
C PHE A 43 0.09 -7.00 8.21
N LYS A 44 1.38 -7.26 8.01
CA LYS A 44 2.35 -6.19 7.77
C LYS A 44 2.09 -5.58 6.39
N TYR A 45 1.99 -4.26 6.30
CA TYR A 45 1.92 -3.56 5.01
C TYR A 45 3.13 -3.84 4.11
N HIS A 46 4.27 -4.22 4.70
CA HIS A 46 5.42 -4.69 3.95
C HIS A 46 5.11 -5.96 3.14
N PHE A 47 4.36 -6.90 3.72
CA PHE A 47 3.91 -8.12 3.04
C PHE A 47 2.96 -7.82 1.88
N MET A 48 2.05 -6.84 2.05
CA MET A 48 1.21 -6.37 0.95
C MET A 48 2.06 -5.78 -0.18
N GLY A 49 3.01 -4.91 0.16
CA GLY A 49 3.89 -4.25 -0.81
C GLY A 49 4.74 -5.23 -1.61
N THR A 50 5.33 -6.23 -0.95
CA THR A 50 6.10 -7.28 -1.64
C THR A 50 5.21 -8.14 -2.54
N LEU A 51 3.98 -8.44 -2.12
CA LEU A 51 3.02 -9.18 -2.94
C LEU A 51 2.60 -8.41 -4.20
N LEU A 52 2.44 -7.08 -4.09
CA LEU A 52 2.16 -6.18 -5.21
C LEU A 52 3.34 -6.09 -6.17
N MET A 53 4.56 -6.01 -5.64
CA MET A 53 5.80 -5.91 -6.42
C MET A 53 6.29 -7.26 -6.99
N ASP A 54 5.65 -8.38 -6.66
CA ASP A 54 6.16 -9.72 -6.99
C ASP A 54 7.57 -9.98 -6.42
N GLU A 55 7.94 -9.26 -5.36
CA GLU A 55 9.19 -9.51 -4.62
C GLU A 55 9.02 -10.76 -3.75
N ASN A 56 10.11 -11.52 -3.53
CA ASN A 56 10.11 -12.76 -2.75
C ASN A 56 9.43 -12.56 -1.38
N TYR A 57 8.18 -13.00 -1.26
CA TYR A 57 7.33 -12.80 -0.10
C TYR A 57 7.60 -13.81 1.03
N ASN A 58 8.44 -14.81 0.77
CA ASN A 58 8.74 -15.90 1.71
C ASN A 58 9.29 -15.41 3.05
N GLU A 59 10.08 -14.32 3.09
CA GLU A 59 10.64 -13.80 4.35
C GLU A 59 9.66 -12.91 5.14
N TYR A 60 8.57 -12.45 4.52
CA TYR A 60 7.60 -11.55 5.15
C TYR A 60 6.24 -12.21 5.39
N THR A 61 6.11 -13.50 5.05
CA THR A 61 4.88 -14.25 5.24
C THR A 61 4.67 -14.46 6.74
N PRO A 62 3.54 -14.03 7.32
CA PRO A 62 3.30 -14.21 8.74
C PRO A 62 3.15 -15.71 9.06
N GLU A 63 4.15 -16.29 9.74
CA GLU A 63 4.18 -17.70 10.14
C GLU A 63 2.99 -18.12 11.03
N PHE A 64 2.35 -17.15 11.68
CA PHE A 64 1.25 -17.38 12.61
C PHE A 64 -0.13 -17.51 11.93
N VAL A 65 -0.20 -17.30 10.61
CA VAL A 65 -1.47 -17.18 9.90
C VAL A 65 -1.74 -18.47 9.12
N THR A 66 -2.98 -18.95 9.21
CA THR A 66 -3.44 -20.14 8.48
C THR A 66 -3.19 -19.97 6.97
N PRO A 67 -2.62 -20.98 6.28
CA PRO A 67 -2.32 -20.88 4.86
C PRO A 67 -3.56 -20.54 4.01
N SER A 68 -4.75 -21.00 4.40
CA SER A 68 -6.02 -20.67 3.73
C SER A 68 -6.33 -19.16 3.75
N VAL A 69 -5.97 -18.45 4.81
CA VAL A 69 -6.16 -16.99 4.90
C VAL A 69 -5.15 -16.26 4.02
N ILE A 70 -3.92 -16.76 3.97
CA ILE A 70 -2.88 -16.23 3.07
C ILE A 70 -3.28 -16.45 1.61
N ASP A 71 -3.83 -17.61 1.28
CA ASP A 71 -4.30 -17.95 -0.07
C ASP A 71 -5.45 -17.02 -0.49
N LEU A 72 -6.46 -16.84 0.37
CA LEU A 72 -7.57 -15.91 0.12
C LEU A 72 -7.09 -14.46 -0.05
N TYR A 73 -6.10 -14.05 0.74
CA TYR A 73 -5.48 -12.74 0.59
C TYR A 73 -4.72 -12.62 -0.74
N LYS A 74 -3.97 -13.65 -1.14
CA LYS A 74 -3.29 -13.71 -2.44
C LYS A 74 -4.28 -13.62 -3.58
N GLU A 75 -5.42 -14.29 -3.51
CA GLU A 75 -6.49 -14.19 -4.50
C GLU A 75 -7.03 -12.77 -4.63
N GLU A 76 -7.28 -12.07 -3.51
CA GLU A 76 -7.73 -10.67 -3.53
C GLU A 76 -6.69 -9.74 -4.17
N VAL A 77 -5.41 -9.94 -3.88
CA VAL A 77 -4.35 -9.16 -4.54
C VAL A 77 -4.19 -9.56 -6.01
N GLN A 78 -4.40 -10.82 -6.38
CA GLN A 78 -4.42 -11.24 -7.77
C GLN A 78 -5.57 -10.58 -8.55
N LYS A 79 -6.76 -10.42 -7.94
CA LYS A 79 -7.86 -9.65 -8.56
C LYS A 79 -7.50 -8.20 -8.82
N LEU A 80 -6.70 -7.59 -7.95
CA LEU A 80 -6.14 -6.25 -8.15
C LEU A 80 -5.07 -6.25 -9.26
N LYS A 81 -4.20 -7.26 -9.32
CA LYS A 81 -3.15 -7.39 -10.35
C LYS A 81 -3.69 -7.71 -11.75
N ASN A 82 -4.84 -8.38 -11.82
CA ASN A 82 -5.51 -8.72 -13.08
C ASN A 82 -6.25 -7.52 -13.69
N ASP A 83 -6.28 -6.38 -12.99
CA ASP A 83 -6.82 -5.14 -13.52
C ASP A 83 -5.88 -4.57 -14.60
N PRO A 84 -6.40 -4.16 -15.78
CA PRO A 84 -5.56 -3.64 -16.86
C PRO A 84 -4.79 -2.38 -16.45
N ASP A 85 -5.34 -1.59 -15.53
CA ASP A 85 -4.74 -0.35 -15.05
C ASP A 85 -3.80 -0.55 -13.84
N PHE A 86 -3.58 -1.80 -13.42
CA PHE A 86 -2.69 -2.14 -12.30
C PHE A 86 -1.26 -1.60 -12.50
N HIS A 87 -0.78 -1.50 -13.73
CA HIS A 87 0.56 -0.97 -14.01
C HIS A 87 0.74 0.47 -13.48
N ILE A 88 -0.31 1.30 -13.53
CA ILE A 88 -0.27 2.68 -13.02
C ILE A 88 -0.08 2.66 -11.51
N LEU A 89 -0.81 1.77 -10.83
CA LEU A 89 -0.70 1.57 -9.39
C LEU A 89 0.67 1.05 -9.00
N LEU A 90 1.19 0.06 -9.72
CA LEU A 90 2.53 -0.47 -9.52
C LEU A 90 3.60 0.61 -9.67
N GLN A 91 3.47 1.52 -10.64
CA GLN A 91 4.40 2.65 -10.80
C GLN A 91 4.37 3.60 -9.60
N ILE A 92 3.19 3.92 -9.07
CA ILE A 92 3.09 4.74 -7.84
C ILE A 92 3.78 4.03 -6.68
N PHE A 93 3.47 2.75 -6.46
CA PHE A 93 4.09 1.97 -5.39
C PHE A 93 5.61 1.89 -5.54
N THR A 94 6.12 1.81 -6.78
CA THR A 94 7.56 1.81 -7.08
C THR A 94 8.21 3.15 -6.80
N ASN A 95 7.61 4.24 -7.29
CA ASN A 95 8.10 5.59 -7.08
C ASN A 95 8.07 5.96 -5.58
N SER A 96 7.09 5.44 -4.86
CA SER A 96 6.88 5.67 -3.43
C SER A 96 7.54 4.61 -2.54
N LYS A 97 8.37 3.70 -3.08
CA LYS A 97 9.07 2.67 -2.28
C LYS A 97 9.94 3.29 -1.18
N ASN A 98 10.47 4.49 -1.42
CA ASN A 98 11.30 5.24 -0.48
C ASN A 98 10.57 5.62 0.82
N ILE A 99 9.28 6.00 0.72
CA ILE A 99 8.47 6.38 1.90
C ILE A 99 7.96 5.17 2.69
N GLY A 100 7.97 3.97 2.09
CA GLY A 100 7.56 2.70 2.67
C GLY A 100 6.08 2.38 2.53
N TYR A 101 5.77 1.10 2.33
CA TYR A 101 4.42 0.59 2.06
C TYR A 101 3.38 0.92 3.14
N ALA A 102 3.80 1.03 4.40
CA ALA A 102 2.92 1.40 5.51
C ALA A 102 2.36 2.81 5.34
N LYS A 103 3.18 3.77 4.87
CA LYS A 103 2.73 5.15 4.67
C LYS A 103 1.79 5.24 3.47
N ILE A 104 2.11 4.58 2.36
CA ILE A 104 1.25 4.49 1.17
C ILE A 104 -0.12 3.92 1.57
N SER A 105 -0.14 2.82 2.30
CA SER A 105 -1.37 2.18 2.77
C SER A 105 -2.20 3.11 3.64
N MET A 106 -1.56 3.88 4.53
CA MET A 106 -2.29 4.87 5.33
C MET A 106 -2.83 6.04 4.50
N LEU A 107 -2.12 6.50 3.46
CA LEU A 107 -2.66 7.48 2.51
C LEU A 107 -3.91 6.94 1.79
N VAL A 108 -3.87 5.67 1.35
CA VAL A 108 -5.01 5.01 0.70
C VAL A 108 -6.22 4.94 1.63
N LEU A 109 -5.99 4.72 2.93
CA LEU A 109 -7.04 4.75 3.96
C LEU A 109 -7.56 6.17 4.28
N GLY A 110 -7.03 7.20 3.61
CA GLY A 110 -7.44 8.60 3.80
C GLY A 110 -6.74 9.30 4.96
N LYS A 111 -5.62 8.77 5.47
CA LYS A 111 -4.80 9.53 6.43
C LYS A 111 -3.97 10.57 5.69
N SER A 112 -3.98 11.80 6.20
CA SER A 112 -3.15 12.87 5.67
C SER A 112 -1.66 12.61 5.91
N PRO A 113 -0.77 13.00 4.97
CA PRO A 113 0.68 12.85 5.08
C PRO A 113 1.23 13.56 6.32
N GLU A 114 0.61 14.67 6.74
CA GLU A 114 0.95 15.40 7.96
C GLU A 114 0.74 14.56 9.23
N SER A 115 -0.33 13.75 9.29
CA SER A 115 -0.58 12.83 10.40
C SER A 115 0.43 11.68 10.44
N LEU A 116 0.93 11.26 9.27
CA LEU A 116 1.95 10.21 9.15
C LEU A 116 3.34 10.70 9.55
N LEU A 117 3.65 11.97 9.30
CA LEU A 117 4.88 12.63 9.72
C LEU A 117 4.85 13.01 11.21
N GLY A 118 3.67 13.34 11.74
CA GLY A 118 3.46 13.70 13.15
C GLY A 118 3.64 12.57 14.17
N ALA A 119 3.72 11.31 13.73
CA ALA A 119 3.97 10.17 14.62
C ALA A 119 5.46 9.95 14.96
N SER A 120 6.37 10.85 14.55
CA SER A 120 7.77 10.86 14.99
C SER A 120 8.03 11.73 16.22
N THR A 121 6.97 12.19 16.92
CA THR A 121 7.09 12.76 18.26
C THR A 121 6.42 11.83 19.27
N ILE A 122 6.97 10.62 19.40
CA ILE A 122 6.74 9.82 20.61
C ILE A 122 7.87 10.20 21.57
N LYS A 123 7.45 10.67 22.72
CA LYS A 123 8.17 11.33 23.81
C LYS A 123 9.18 10.42 24.51
#